data_AF-A0A836I4R6-F1
#
_entry.id   AF-A0A836I4R6-F1
#
_cell.length_a   1.000
_cell.length_b   1.000
_cell.length_c   1.000
_cell.angle_alpha   90.00
_cell.angle_beta   90.00
_cell.angle_gamma   90.00
#
_symmetry.space_group_name_H-M   'P 1'
#
loop_
_entity.id
_entity.type
_entity.pdbx_description
1 polymer ?
#
loop_
_entity_poly.entity_id
_entity_poly.type
_entity_poly.pdbx_seq_one_letter_code
_entity_poly.pdbx_strand_id
1 'polypeptide(L)'
;MKLVHVVVFCTCTTLLCLLSLYYYSVYDYEKHMSTVPRTYSSYDPLTECVTPFGQLLGVADNVPAYSNCNTQFASTYINYVNLMDPMDNGRRGDPSETRVIMTAYRYSTFDYYMRWLVWNNGLLPRLVENTNQLWNTVDYFNPAKPEQDWSAVYIDNYEKVTSIEERKFNAPRRADAIIYPVDAKTIPTGHIAVVVKVEDDVEAAGDPEKLKELKKLRLHPRRVYVAEQNLRNRPWDGQNYSRVLQFKWRPGETTTHEGYYVDPDGLHIVGTMRVGKAKPLREVPDMYNAALHTEDNGDL
;
A
#
# COMPACT_ATOMS: atom_id res chain seq x y z
N MET A 1 -18.01 25.09 -63.22
CA MET A 1 -17.91 23.95 -62.28
C MET A 1 -16.80 24.06 -61.23
N LYS A 2 -15.64 24.69 -61.46
CA LYS A 2 -14.52 24.69 -60.49
C LYS A 2 -14.74 25.55 -59.23
N LEU A 3 -15.44 26.68 -59.31
CA LEU A 3 -15.65 27.58 -58.17
C LEU A 3 -16.56 26.98 -57.08
N VAL A 4 -17.64 26.30 -57.49
CA VAL A 4 -18.60 25.69 -56.56
C VAL A 4 -17.94 24.59 -55.72
N HIS A 5 -17.06 23.77 -56.32
CA HIS A 5 -16.34 22.73 -55.60
C HIS A 5 -15.34 23.31 -54.59
N VAL A 6 -14.66 24.41 -54.93
CA VAL A 6 -13.75 25.10 -54.01
C VAL A 6 -14.52 25.68 -52.83
N VAL A 7 -15.68 26.31 -53.07
CA VAL A 7 -16.51 26.88 -52.00
C VAL A 7 -17.02 25.79 -51.08
N VAL A 8 -17.56 24.69 -51.62
CA VAL A 8 -18.07 23.57 -50.83
C VAL A 8 -16.95 22.94 -50.00
N PHE A 9 -15.77 22.70 -50.60
CA PHE A 9 -14.63 22.12 -49.89
C PHE A 9 -14.18 23.02 -48.74
N CYS A 10 -13.99 24.32 -49.00
CA CYS A 10 -13.64 25.28 -47.96
C CYS A 10 -14.68 25.30 -46.84
N THR A 11 -15.99 25.34 -47.16
CA THR A 11 -17.03 25.35 -46.12
C THR A 11 -17.03 24.09 -45.27
N CYS A 12 -16.81 22.91 -45.85
CA CYS A 12 -16.71 21.66 -45.11
C CYS A 12 -15.49 21.64 -44.19
N THR A 13 -14.33 22.11 -44.66
CA THR A 13 -13.12 22.20 -43.84
C THR A 13 -13.32 23.15 -42.67
N THR A 14 -13.92 24.32 -42.88
CA THR A 14 -14.19 25.27 -41.79
C THR A 14 -15.15 24.67 -40.76
N LEU A 15 -16.18 23.94 -41.20
CA LEU A 15 -17.14 23.29 -40.31
C LEU A 15 -16.49 22.18 -39.48
N LEU A 16 -15.59 21.38 -40.08
CA LEU A 16 -14.81 20.37 -39.37
C LEU A 16 -13.84 20.99 -38.36
N CYS A 17 -13.18 22.10 -38.71
CA CYS A 17 -12.32 22.83 -37.78
C CYS A 17 -13.13 23.42 -36.61
N LEU A 18 -14.33 23.96 -36.87
CA LEU A 18 -15.19 24.50 -35.81
C LEU A 18 -15.77 23.39 -34.92
N LEU A 19 -16.16 22.25 -35.49
CA LEU A 19 -16.65 21.09 -34.74
C LEU A 19 -15.54 20.46 -33.89
N SER A 20 -14.33 20.35 -34.42
CA SER A 20 -13.18 19.87 -33.63
C SER A 20 -12.82 20.85 -32.52
N LEU A 21 -12.78 22.17 -32.79
CA LEU A 21 -12.60 23.19 -31.73
C LEU A 21 -13.70 23.13 -30.67
N TYR A 22 -14.96 22.97 -31.07
CA TYR A 22 -16.07 22.80 -30.14
C TYR A 22 -15.93 21.52 -29.32
N TYR A 23 -15.65 20.39 -29.97
CA TYR A 23 -15.40 19.11 -29.32
C TYR A 23 -14.24 19.20 -28.33
N TYR A 24 -13.07 19.74 -28.71
CA TYR A 24 -11.96 19.95 -27.78
C TYR A 24 -12.28 21.00 -26.71
N SER A 25 -13.16 21.98 -26.95
CA SER A 25 -13.54 22.94 -25.91
C SER A 25 -14.51 22.39 -24.87
N VAL A 26 -15.37 21.45 -25.27
CA VAL A 26 -16.44 20.86 -24.43
C VAL A 26 -16.03 19.52 -23.83
N TYR A 27 -15.25 18.73 -24.57
CA TYR A 27 -14.90 17.34 -24.27
C TYR A 27 -13.42 17.12 -23.95
N ASP A 28 -12.59 18.18 -23.86
CA ASP A 28 -11.28 18.08 -23.22
C ASP A 28 -11.48 17.83 -21.72
N TYR A 29 -11.69 16.55 -21.41
CA TYR A 29 -11.97 16.01 -20.10
C TYR A 29 -10.84 16.34 -19.10
N GLU A 30 -9.59 16.39 -19.57
CA GLU A 30 -8.43 16.77 -18.76
C GLU A 30 -8.44 18.27 -18.43
N LYS A 31 -8.81 19.12 -19.39
CA LYS A 31 -8.99 20.55 -19.13
C LYS A 31 -10.21 20.84 -18.27
N HIS A 32 -11.30 20.09 -18.42
CA HIS A 32 -12.47 20.24 -17.56
C HIS A 32 -12.17 19.82 -16.11
N MET A 33 -11.43 18.71 -15.91
CA MET A 33 -10.94 18.28 -14.59
C MET A 33 -9.97 19.28 -13.93
N SER A 34 -9.20 20.03 -14.72
CA SER A 34 -8.25 21.05 -14.21
C SER A 34 -8.85 22.45 -14.06
N THR A 35 -10.02 22.73 -14.64
CA THR A 35 -10.67 24.05 -14.60
C THR A 35 -11.92 24.11 -13.72
N VAL A 36 -12.48 22.97 -13.29
CA VAL A 36 -13.45 22.97 -12.19
C VAL A 36 -12.73 23.46 -10.93
N PRO A 37 -13.11 24.63 -10.36
CA PRO A 37 -12.57 25.04 -9.07
C PRO A 37 -12.97 23.96 -8.09
N ARG A 38 -11.99 23.22 -7.57
CA ARG A 38 -12.23 22.28 -6.49
C ARG A 38 -12.82 23.10 -5.34
N THR A 39 -14.09 22.85 -5.03
CA THR A 39 -14.76 23.42 -3.87
C THR A 39 -14.20 22.71 -2.64
N TYR A 40 -13.09 23.23 -2.14
CA TYR A 40 -12.60 22.86 -0.81
C TYR A 40 -13.56 23.43 0.23
N SER A 41 -13.87 22.68 1.28
CA SER A 41 -14.44 23.29 2.48
C SER A 41 -13.54 24.46 2.90
N SER A 42 -14.09 25.49 3.53
CA SER A 42 -13.30 26.57 4.14
C SER A 42 -12.27 26.07 5.17
N TYR A 43 -12.35 24.80 5.55
CA TYR A 43 -11.35 24.07 6.30
C TYR A 43 -10.17 23.65 5.40
N ASP A 44 -9.00 24.22 5.66
CA ASP A 44 -7.73 23.71 5.14
C ASP A 44 -7.23 22.62 6.10
N PRO A 45 -7.23 21.34 5.68
CA PRO A 45 -6.81 20.22 6.52
C PRO A 45 -5.32 20.28 6.92
N LEU A 46 -4.52 21.17 6.31
CA LEU A 46 -3.12 21.40 6.65
C LEU A 46 -2.91 22.42 7.78
N THR A 47 -3.97 23.10 8.23
CA THR A 47 -3.87 24.07 9.34
C THR A 47 -3.84 23.42 10.73
N GLU A 48 -4.31 22.17 10.86
CA GLU A 48 -4.36 21.41 12.12
C GLU A 48 -3.45 20.17 12.07
N CYS A 49 -2.19 20.37 11.67
CA CYS A 49 -1.23 19.27 11.65
C CYS A 49 -0.71 18.92 13.04
N VAL A 50 -0.61 17.63 13.32
CA VAL A 50 0.17 17.13 14.47
C VAL A 50 1.66 17.40 14.24
N THR A 51 2.13 17.09 13.04
CA THR A 51 3.46 17.42 12.53
C THR A 51 3.29 17.89 11.07
N PRO A 52 3.94 18.98 10.61
CA PRO A 52 3.85 19.46 9.24
C PRO A 52 3.96 18.36 8.17
N PHE A 53 3.10 18.44 7.14
CA PHE A 53 3.10 17.48 6.03
C PHE A 53 4.49 17.32 5.40
N GLY A 54 4.92 16.08 5.19
CA GLY A 54 6.23 15.76 4.61
C GLY A 54 7.43 15.85 5.55
N GLN A 55 7.22 16.22 6.82
CA GLN A 55 8.29 16.15 7.81
C GLN A 55 8.62 14.69 8.15
N LEU A 56 9.92 14.37 8.25
CA LEU A 56 10.40 13.06 8.68
C LEU A 56 9.96 12.77 10.13
N LEU A 57 9.26 11.64 10.32
CA LEU A 57 8.83 11.14 11.62
C LEU A 57 9.87 10.19 12.21
N GLY A 58 10.43 9.30 11.40
CA GLY A 58 11.41 8.30 11.82
C GLY A 58 11.80 7.39 10.66
N VAL A 59 12.68 6.43 10.92
CA VAL A 59 13.22 5.52 9.90
C VAL A 59 13.24 4.10 10.45
N ALA A 60 12.61 3.15 9.76
CA ALA A 60 12.66 1.73 10.10
C ALA A 60 13.14 0.92 8.90
N ASP A 61 14.09 0.00 9.12
CA ASP A 61 14.70 -0.80 8.05
C ASP A 61 15.20 0.06 6.86
N ASN A 62 15.79 1.22 7.18
CA ASN A 62 16.24 2.24 6.22
C ASN A 62 15.14 2.90 5.39
N VAL A 63 13.86 2.72 5.73
CA VAL A 63 12.74 3.36 5.04
C VAL A 63 12.17 4.49 5.89
N PRO A 64 12.17 5.74 5.42
CA PRO A 64 11.67 6.88 6.18
C PRO A 64 10.14 6.90 6.21
N ALA A 65 9.59 7.23 7.36
CA ALA A 65 8.20 7.62 7.52
C ALA A 65 8.09 9.14 7.60
N TYR A 66 7.15 9.73 6.87
CA TYR A 66 6.87 11.14 6.82
C TYR A 66 5.45 11.43 7.33
N SER A 67 5.27 12.64 7.84
CA SER A 67 3.97 13.09 8.32
C SER A 67 3.00 13.27 7.17
N ASN A 68 1.79 12.75 7.34
CA ASN A 68 0.66 13.08 6.50
C ASN A 68 -0.17 14.24 7.09
N CYS A 69 0.44 15.11 7.91
CA CYS A 69 -0.22 16.17 8.70
C CYS A 69 -1.12 15.61 9.83
N ASN A 70 -2.19 14.92 9.49
CA ASN A 70 -3.10 14.23 10.39
C ASN A 70 -3.72 13.01 9.68
N THR A 71 -4.40 12.14 10.43
CA THR A 71 -4.94 10.86 9.95
C THR A 71 -6.03 11.01 8.89
N GLN A 72 -6.70 12.16 8.87
CA GLN A 72 -7.86 12.46 8.00
C GLN A 72 -7.45 13.11 6.68
N PHE A 73 -6.24 13.63 6.58
CA PHE A 73 -5.77 14.30 5.37
C PHE A 73 -5.59 13.29 4.23
N ALA A 74 -6.21 13.57 3.09
CA ALA A 74 -6.02 12.81 1.86
C ALA A 74 -5.33 13.68 0.81
N SER A 75 -4.06 13.39 0.56
CA SER A 75 -3.28 14.04 -0.47
C SER A 75 -3.65 13.55 -1.86
N THR A 76 -3.51 14.42 -2.86
CA THR A 76 -3.60 14.05 -4.28
C THR A 76 -2.24 13.86 -4.94
N TYR A 77 -1.15 14.01 -4.20
CA TYR A 77 0.21 13.87 -4.73
C TYR A 77 0.66 12.42 -4.68
N ILE A 78 1.00 11.85 -5.83
CA ILE A 78 1.60 10.52 -5.91
C ILE A 78 3.06 10.56 -5.46
N ASN A 79 3.47 9.52 -4.73
CA ASN A 79 4.84 9.34 -4.33
C ASN A 79 5.63 8.45 -5.30
N TYR A 80 6.93 8.71 -5.33
CA TYR A 80 7.92 8.00 -6.12
C TYR A 80 9.11 7.71 -5.21
N VAL A 81 9.70 6.52 -5.35
CA VAL A 81 10.86 6.11 -4.57
C VAL A 81 11.99 5.70 -5.49
N ASN A 82 13.19 6.15 -5.17
CA ASN A 82 14.41 5.70 -5.83
C ASN A 82 14.90 4.41 -5.18
N LEU A 83 15.02 3.33 -5.97
CA LEU A 83 15.49 2.03 -5.48
C LEU A 83 16.97 2.00 -5.07
N MET A 84 17.73 3.07 -5.34
CA MET A 84 19.12 3.19 -4.91
C MET A 84 19.29 4.03 -3.65
N ASP A 85 18.28 4.84 -3.30
CA ASP A 85 18.29 5.72 -2.13
C ASP A 85 16.87 5.83 -1.55
N PRO A 86 16.56 5.12 -0.45
CA PRO A 86 15.23 5.10 0.14
C PRO A 86 14.87 6.44 0.81
N MET A 87 15.83 7.35 0.95
CA MET A 87 15.61 8.71 1.43
C MET A 87 15.19 9.67 0.32
N ASP A 88 15.50 9.37 -0.94
CA ASP A 88 15.07 10.13 -2.13
C ASP A 88 13.61 9.78 -2.47
N ASN A 89 12.71 10.42 -1.73
CA ASN A 89 11.26 10.27 -1.88
C ASN A 89 10.65 11.50 -2.52
N GLY A 90 9.90 11.26 -3.60
CA GLY A 90 9.00 12.25 -4.15
C GLY A 90 9.54 13.06 -5.33
N ARG A 91 10.69 12.69 -5.87
CA ARG A 91 11.07 13.09 -7.22
C ARG A 91 10.22 12.31 -8.23
N ARG A 92 9.48 13.00 -9.09
CA ARG A 92 8.79 12.35 -10.21
C ARG A 92 9.85 11.67 -11.08
N GLY A 93 9.72 10.37 -11.30
CA GLY A 93 10.63 9.64 -12.17
C GLY A 93 10.52 10.16 -13.60
N ASP A 94 11.66 10.38 -14.25
CA ASP A 94 11.72 10.42 -15.71
C ASP A 94 11.36 9.01 -16.22
N PRO A 95 10.51 8.85 -17.24
CA PRO A 95 10.21 7.54 -17.81
C PRO A 95 11.44 6.72 -18.24
N SER A 96 12.59 7.37 -18.46
CA SER A 96 13.87 6.72 -18.75
C SER A 96 14.60 6.20 -17.50
N GLU A 97 14.21 6.62 -16.30
CA GLU A 97 14.80 6.20 -15.04
C GLU A 97 14.15 4.90 -14.53
N THR A 98 14.73 3.75 -14.87
CA THR A 98 14.25 2.42 -14.43
C THR A 98 14.37 2.17 -12.92
N ARG A 99 14.99 3.09 -12.18
CA ARG A 99 15.26 2.99 -10.74
C ARG A 99 14.26 3.78 -9.90
N VAL A 100 13.36 4.53 -10.52
CA VAL A 100 12.33 5.28 -9.80
C VAL A 100 10.99 4.59 -9.98
N ILE A 101 10.35 4.24 -8.87
CA ILE A 101 9.10 3.50 -8.87
C ILE A 101 8.00 4.34 -8.26
N MET A 102 6.86 4.40 -8.96
CA MET A 102 5.63 4.97 -8.44
C MET A 102 5.07 4.08 -7.33
N THR A 103 4.63 4.70 -6.23
CA THR A 103 4.00 3.98 -5.11
C THR A 103 2.55 4.43 -4.95
N ALA A 104 2.18 5.06 -3.83
CA ALA A 104 0.82 5.51 -3.56
C ALA A 104 0.79 7.03 -3.26
N TYR A 105 -0.37 7.55 -2.86
CA TYR A 105 -0.48 8.95 -2.44
C TYR A 105 0.37 9.24 -1.21
N ARG A 106 1.13 10.35 -1.24
CA ARG A 106 1.94 10.84 -0.13
C ARG A 106 1.07 11.31 1.02
N TYR A 107 1.33 11.04 2.29
CA TYR A 107 2.20 10.02 2.87
C TYR A 107 1.29 9.01 3.54
N SER A 108 0.47 8.34 2.72
CA SER A 108 -0.50 7.37 3.20
C SER A 108 0.18 6.16 3.85
N THR A 109 -0.60 5.40 4.59
CA THR A 109 -0.18 4.09 5.12
C THR A 109 0.26 3.13 4.00
N PHE A 110 -0.44 3.15 2.85
CA PHE A 110 -0.14 2.30 1.71
C PHE A 110 1.15 2.72 1.00
N ASP A 111 1.43 4.03 0.91
CA ASP A 111 2.72 4.55 0.42
C ASP A 111 3.89 3.98 1.24
N TYR A 112 3.80 4.06 2.57
CA TYR A 112 4.84 3.51 3.44
C TYR A 112 5.03 2.00 3.22
N TYR A 113 3.93 1.24 3.17
CA TYR A 113 3.97 -0.19 2.96
C TYR A 113 4.65 -0.56 1.63
N MET A 114 4.27 0.10 0.53
CA MET A 114 4.87 -0.13 -0.79
C MET A 114 6.36 0.21 -0.80
N ARG A 115 6.76 1.34 -0.19
CA ARG A 115 8.18 1.71 -0.08
C ARG A 115 8.98 0.73 0.76
N TRP A 116 8.41 0.27 1.88
CA TRP A 116 9.06 -0.74 2.71
C TRP A 116 9.26 -2.06 1.95
N LEU A 117 8.21 -2.54 1.25
CA LEU A 117 8.27 -3.78 0.48
C LEU A 117 9.26 -3.71 -0.68
N VAL A 118 9.24 -2.63 -1.47
CA VAL A 118 10.11 -2.55 -2.64
C VAL A 118 11.58 -2.44 -2.24
N TRP A 119 11.86 -1.73 -1.15
CA TRP A 119 13.21 -1.59 -0.61
C TRP A 119 13.72 -2.89 0.02
N ASN A 120 12.92 -3.53 0.89
CA ASN A 120 13.38 -4.68 1.65
C ASN A 120 13.21 -6.02 0.93
N ASN A 121 12.21 -6.15 0.06
CA ASN A 121 11.87 -7.41 -0.61
C ASN A 121 11.98 -7.33 -2.14
N GLY A 122 12.16 -6.14 -2.73
CA GLY A 122 12.13 -5.98 -4.19
C GLY A 122 10.76 -6.30 -4.80
N LEU A 123 9.69 -6.13 -4.02
CA LEU A 123 8.32 -6.48 -4.42
C LEU A 123 7.37 -5.31 -4.25
N LEU A 124 6.29 -5.32 -5.02
CA LEU A 124 5.16 -4.42 -4.86
C LEU A 124 3.85 -5.21 -4.86
N PRO A 125 2.83 -4.77 -4.09
CA PRO A 125 1.48 -5.29 -4.28
C PRO A 125 0.97 -4.87 -5.67
N ARG A 126 0.23 -5.74 -6.35
CA ARG A 126 -0.56 -5.32 -7.52
C ARG A 126 -1.60 -4.29 -7.09
N LEU A 127 -1.95 -3.39 -8.01
CA LEU A 127 -2.85 -2.26 -7.74
C LEU A 127 -4.16 -2.75 -7.11
N VAL A 128 -4.48 -2.17 -5.95
CA VAL A 128 -5.73 -2.36 -5.21
C VAL A 128 -6.25 -0.99 -4.78
N GLU A 129 -7.57 -0.85 -4.63
CA GLU A 129 -8.23 0.42 -4.33
C GLU A 129 -8.17 0.79 -2.84
N ASN A 130 -8.22 -0.20 -1.94
CA ASN A 130 -8.26 0.02 -0.49
C ASN A 130 -7.75 -1.20 0.29
N THR A 131 -7.65 -1.08 1.63
CA THR A 131 -7.17 -2.15 2.51
C THR A 131 -8.08 -3.38 2.53
N ASN A 132 -9.39 -3.24 2.32
CA ASN A 132 -10.31 -4.38 2.25
C ASN A 132 -10.03 -5.24 1.01
N GLN A 133 -9.75 -4.61 -0.13
CA GLN A 133 -9.34 -5.34 -1.33
C GLN A 133 -7.96 -5.97 -1.14
N LEU A 134 -7.02 -5.23 -0.52
CA LEU A 134 -5.69 -5.76 -0.19
C LEU A 134 -5.77 -7.05 0.62
N TRP A 135 -6.69 -7.13 1.60
CA TRP A 135 -6.88 -8.31 2.45
C TRP A 135 -7.39 -9.56 1.71
N ASN A 136 -7.99 -9.41 0.53
CA ASN A 136 -8.68 -10.53 -0.13
C ASN A 136 -8.03 -10.97 -1.44
N THR A 137 -7.34 -10.08 -2.15
CA THR A 137 -6.99 -10.33 -3.56
C THR A 137 -5.57 -9.94 -3.94
N VAL A 138 -4.73 -9.55 -2.98
CA VAL A 138 -3.39 -9.08 -3.35
C VAL A 138 -2.48 -10.23 -3.76
N ASP A 139 -1.83 -9.99 -4.90
CA ASP A 139 -0.61 -10.66 -5.30
C ASP A 139 0.52 -9.65 -5.34
N TYR A 140 1.74 -10.12 -5.18
CA TYR A 140 2.94 -9.30 -5.28
C TYR A 140 3.67 -9.59 -6.59
N PHE A 141 4.34 -8.58 -7.14
CA PHE A 141 5.19 -8.75 -8.31
C PHE A 141 6.53 -8.05 -8.08
N ASN A 142 7.56 -8.50 -8.81
CA ASN A 142 8.85 -7.83 -8.83
C ASN A 142 8.88 -6.83 -10.00
N PRO A 143 9.05 -5.53 -9.77
CA PRO A 143 9.09 -4.54 -10.86
C PRO A 143 10.26 -4.73 -11.83
N ALA A 144 11.36 -5.36 -11.40
CA ALA A 144 12.49 -5.73 -12.26
C ALA A 144 12.29 -7.07 -12.99
N LYS A 145 11.28 -7.86 -12.61
CA LYS A 145 10.91 -9.14 -13.26
C LYS A 145 9.38 -9.27 -13.29
N PRO A 146 8.68 -8.46 -14.11
CA PRO A 146 7.24 -8.28 -14.03
C PRO A 146 6.44 -9.55 -14.32
N GLU A 147 7.02 -10.54 -15.00
CA GLU A 147 6.43 -11.86 -15.24
C GLU A 147 6.38 -12.75 -14.01
N GLN A 148 7.15 -12.43 -12.96
CA GLN A 148 7.20 -13.21 -11.72
C GLN A 148 6.27 -12.60 -10.67
N ASP A 149 5.31 -13.42 -10.22
CA ASP A 149 4.40 -13.09 -9.12
C ASP A 149 4.72 -13.89 -7.85
N TRP A 150 4.24 -13.41 -6.71
CA TRP A 150 4.22 -14.09 -5.42
C TRP A 150 2.81 -14.04 -4.85
N SER A 151 2.37 -15.12 -4.22
CA SER A 151 1.08 -15.14 -3.52
C SER A 151 1.13 -14.29 -2.26
N ALA A 152 -0.03 -13.90 -1.75
CA ALA A 152 -0.19 -13.50 -0.36
C ALA A 152 -0.58 -14.70 0.52
N VAL A 153 -0.23 -14.59 1.79
CA VAL A 153 -0.68 -15.46 2.87
C VAL A 153 -1.44 -14.56 3.84
N TYR A 154 -2.69 -14.93 4.13
CA TYR A 154 -3.57 -14.23 5.05
C TYR A 154 -3.71 -15.05 6.32
N ILE A 155 -3.50 -14.41 7.46
CA ILE A 155 -3.61 -15.01 8.79
C ILE A 155 -4.58 -14.15 9.59
N ASP A 156 -5.80 -14.66 9.78
CA ASP A 156 -6.83 -13.96 10.54
C ASP A 156 -6.37 -13.69 11.98
N ASN A 157 -6.78 -12.54 12.53
CA ASN A 157 -6.66 -12.31 13.95
C ASN A 157 -7.62 -13.27 14.67
N TYR A 158 -7.17 -13.88 15.77
CA TYR A 158 -7.89 -14.97 16.46
C TYR A 158 -7.99 -16.29 15.68
N GLU A 159 -7.10 -16.54 14.71
CA GLU A 159 -7.06 -17.82 13.99
C GLU A 159 -6.87 -18.99 14.96
N LYS A 160 -7.77 -19.99 14.84
CA LYS A 160 -7.78 -21.20 15.68
C LYS A 160 -6.79 -22.21 15.14
N VAL A 161 -5.83 -22.60 15.97
CA VAL A 161 -4.79 -23.58 15.61
C VAL A 161 -4.71 -24.71 16.62
N THR A 162 -4.33 -25.90 16.15
CA THR A 162 -4.24 -27.10 16.99
C THR A 162 -2.80 -27.54 17.21
N SER A 163 -1.97 -27.44 16.17
CA SER A 163 -0.60 -27.96 16.14
C SER A 163 0.47 -26.93 16.48
N ILE A 164 1.68 -27.40 16.82
CA ILE A 164 2.84 -26.54 17.07
C ILE A 164 3.30 -25.87 15.77
N GLU A 165 3.19 -26.57 14.64
CA GLU A 165 3.52 -26.10 13.30
C GLU A 165 2.63 -24.92 12.89
N GLU A 166 1.32 -25.04 13.11
CA GLU A 166 0.38 -23.95 12.88
C GLU A 166 0.65 -22.76 13.81
N ARG A 167 0.95 -22.98 15.10
CA ARG A 167 1.35 -21.89 16.01
C ARG A 167 2.61 -21.17 15.54
N LYS A 168 3.61 -21.93 15.05
CA LYS A 168 4.83 -21.37 14.47
C LYS A 168 4.52 -20.57 13.19
N PHE A 169 3.58 -21.03 12.38
CA PHE A 169 3.14 -20.36 11.16
C PHE A 169 2.44 -19.02 11.45
N ASN A 170 1.50 -19.05 12.39
CA ASN A 170 0.64 -17.94 12.80
C ASN A 170 1.37 -16.89 13.67
N ALA A 171 2.48 -17.25 14.30
CA ALA A 171 3.24 -16.30 15.10
C ALA A 171 3.81 -15.14 14.24
N PRO A 172 3.82 -13.90 14.78
CA PRO A 172 4.31 -12.70 14.09
C PRO A 172 5.77 -12.85 13.66
N ARG A 173 6.09 -12.24 12.53
CA ARG A 173 7.45 -12.16 11.96
C ARG A 173 7.69 -10.77 11.40
N ARG A 174 8.97 -10.37 11.36
CA ARG A 174 9.39 -9.22 10.56
C ARG A 174 8.92 -9.39 9.12
N ALA A 175 8.52 -8.30 8.48
CA ALA A 175 7.92 -8.22 7.15
C ALA A 175 6.44 -8.62 7.05
N ASP A 176 5.78 -9.02 8.14
CA ASP A 176 4.33 -9.15 8.14
C ASP A 176 3.68 -7.76 8.06
N ALA A 177 2.58 -7.63 7.32
CA ALA A 177 1.75 -6.44 7.29
C ALA A 177 0.53 -6.65 8.20
N ILE A 178 0.39 -5.84 9.25
CA ILE A 178 -0.81 -5.81 10.10
C ILE A 178 -1.88 -4.99 9.39
N ILE A 179 -3.07 -5.56 9.23
CA ILE A 179 -4.17 -4.96 8.47
C ILE A 179 -5.29 -4.52 9.41
N TYR A 180 -5.77 -3.29 9.19
CA TYR A 180 -6.88 -2.70 9.93
C TYR A 180 -8.02 -2.41 8.94
N PRO A 181 -9.28 -2.65 9.36
CA PRO A 181 -10.43 -2.39 8.51
C PRO A 181 -10.69 -0.88 8.43
N VAL A 182 -11.50 -0.50 7.46
CA VAL A 182 -12.02 0.86 7.38
C VAL A 182 -12.87 1.19 8.61
N ASP A 183 -12.53 2.27 9.31
CA ASP A 183 -13.36 2.90 10.34
C ASP A 183 -13.46 4.39 10.04
N ALA A 184 -14.66 4.83 9.63
CA ALA A 184 -14.93 6.21 9.24
C ALA A 184 -14.57 7.24 10.33
N LYS A 185 -14.53 6.85 11.61
CA LYS A 185 -14.21 7.77 12.72
C LYS A 185 -12.72 7.90 12.97
N THR A 186 -11.97 6.81 12.90
CA THR A 186 -10.57 6.79 13.35
C THR A 186 -9.58 6.59 12.20
N ILE A 187 -9.87 5.71 11.25
CA ILE A 187 -9.03 5.34 10.11
C ILE A 187 -9.92 5.17 8.85
N PRO A 188 -10.36 6.28 8.21
CA PRO A 188 -11.43 6.27 7.21
C PRO A 188 -11.09 5.52 5.91
N THR A 189 -9.82 5.20 5.68
CA THR A 189 -9.34 4.41 4.53
C THR A 189 -8.81 3.03 4.94
N GLY A 190 -9.00 2.66 6.22
CA GLY A 190 -8.31 1.53 6.85
C GLY A 190 -6.86 1.86 7.17
N HIS A 191 -6.10 0.85 7.60
CA HIS A 191 -4.69 1.04 7.94
C HIS A 191 -3.84 -0.19 7.67
N ILE A 192 -2.54 0.02 7.48
CA ILE A 192 -1.52 -1.01 7.29
C ILE A 192 -0.26 -0.61 8.08
N ALA A 193 0.26 -1.54 8.87
CA ALA A 193 1.49 -1.36 9.60
C ALA A 193 2.46 -2.49 9.29
N VAL A 194 3.74 -2.20 9.08
CA VAL A 194 4.74 -3.24 8.80
C VAL A 194 5.42 -3.66 10.08
N VAL A 195 5.46 -4.96 10.35
CA VAL A 195 6.24 -5.51 11.46
C VAL A 195 7.73 -5.42 11.12
N VAL A 196 8.45 -4.62 11.90
CA VAL A 196 9.89 -4.39 11.71
C VAL A 196 10.74 -5.17 12.70
N LYS A 197 10.16 -5.53 13.87
CA LYS A 197 10.84 -6.33 14.89
C LYS A 197 9.83 -7.12 15.72
N VAL A 198 10.23 -8.31 16.17
CA VAL A 198 9.43 -9.16 17.08
C VAL A 198 10.33 -9.65 18.20
N GLU A 199 9.88 -9.51 19.44
CA GLU A 199 10.60 -9.96 20.64
C GLU A 199 9.69 -10.75 21.56
N ASP A 200 10.27 -11.59 22.42
CA ASP A 200 9.54 -12.25 23.49
C ASP A 200 9.06 -11.22 24.53
N ASP A 201 7.81 -11.30 24.96
CA ASP A 201 7.27 -10.41 26.01
C ASP A 201 7.37 -11.09 27.38
N VAL A 202 8.53 -10.95 28.04
CA VAL A 202 8.80 -11.59 29.34
C VAL A 202 7.77 -11.16 30.39
N GLU A 203 7.40 -9.88 30.39
CA GLU A 203 6.43 -9.32 31.33
C GLU A 203 5.04 -9.92 31.12
N ALA A 204 4.57 -9.99 29.87
CA ALA A 204 3.29 -10.62 29.58
C ALA A 204 3.30 -12.14 29.78
N ALA A 205 4.48 -12.78 29.75
CA ALA A 205 4.64 -14.20 30.10
C ALA A 205 4.61 -14.46 31.61
N GLY A 206 4.71 -13.42 32.45
CA GLY A 206 4.76 -13.49 33.90
C GLY A 206 6.18 -13.46 34.45
N ASP A 207 7.04 -14.38 33.99
CA ASP A 207 8.45 -14.45 34.38
C ASP A 207 9.31 -15.21 33.34
N PRO A 208 10.66 -15.17 33.46
CA PRO A 208 11.55 -15.85 32.51
C PRO A 208 11.42 -17.38 32.44
N GLU A 209 11.10 -18.06 33.55
CA GLU A 209 10.92 -19.51 33.55
C GLU A 209 9.61 -19.90 32.86
N LYS A 210 8.53 -19.15 33.12
CA LYS A 210 7.25 -19.33 32.43
C LYS A 210 7.37 -19.07 30.94
N LEU A 211 8.12 -18.03 30.56
CA LEU A 211 8.44 -17.78 29.16
C LEU A 211 9.12 -18.99 28.51
N LYS A 212 10.09 -19.61 29.19
CA LYS A 212 10.80 -20.79 28.69
C LYS A 212 9.87 -21.98 28.48
N GLU A 213 8.91 -22.21 29.38
CA GLU A 213 7.86 -23.24 29.20
C GLU A 213 6.98 -22.94 27.98
N LEU A 214 6.46 -21.71 27.88
CA LEU A 214 5.59 -21.29 26.78
C LEU A 214 6.31 -21.36 25.42
N LYS A 215 7.63 -21.11 25.40
CA LYS A 215 8.45 -21.25 24.18
C LYS A 215 8.50 -22.67 23.65
N LYS A 216 8.53 -23.70 24.51
CA LYS A 216 8.47 -25.12 24.11
C LYS A 216 7.16 -25.43 23.37
N LEU A 217 6.08 -24.79 23.80
CA LEU A 217 4.73 -24.97 23.24
C LEU A 217 4.37 -24.00 22.10
N ARG A 218 5.27 -23.05 21.78
CA ARG A 218 5.03 -21.93 20.86
C ARG A 218 3.85 -21.03 21.25
N LEU A 219 3.62 -20.86 22.55
CA LEU A 219 2.55 -20.06 23.14
C LEU A 219 3.02 -18.80 23.89
N HIS A 220 4.30 -18.44 23.74
CA HIS A 220 4.83 -17.27 24.42
C HIS A 220 4.26 -15.98 23.81
N PRO A 221 3.87 -14.99 24.64
CA PRO A 221 3.49 -13.69 24.15
C PRO A 221 4.69 -12.96 23.56
N ARG A 222 4.41 -12.03 22.64
CA ARG A 222 5.43 -11.30 21.88
C ARG A 222 5.12 -9.82 21.81
N ARG A 223 6.17 -9.00 21.86
CA ARG A 223 6.14 -7.60 21.48
C ARG A 223 6.37 -7.50 19.97
N VAL A 224 5.47 -6.82 19.28
CA VAL A 224 5.49 -6.68 17.82
C VAL A 224 5.66 -5.20 17.51
N TYR A 225 6.86 -4.81 17.14
CA TYR A 225 7.19 -3.45 16.78
C TYR A 225 6.79 -3.22 15.34
N VAL A 226 5.96 -2.20 15.11
CA VAL A 226 5.45 -1.85 13.79
C VAL A 226 5.93 -0.48 13.37
N ALA A 227 6.09 -0.30 12.07
CA ALA A 227 6.38 0.97 11.45
C ALA A 227 5.29 1.29 10.42
N GLU A 228 4.77 2.51 10.44
CA GLU A 228 3.63 2.93 9.62
C GLU A 228 3.64 4.45 9.40
N GLN A 229 2.85 4.93 8.43
CA GLN A 229 2.56 6.34 8.25
C GLN A 229 1.06 6.59 8.31
N ASN A 230 0.67 7.84 8.54
CA ASN A 230 -0.73 8.27 8.54
C ASN A 230 -1.59 7.61 9.64
N LEU A 231 -1.03 7.43 10.84
CA LEU A 231 -1.79 7.07 12.04
C LEU A 231 -1.69 8.18 13.10
N ARG A 232 -0.56 8.26 13.81
CA ARG A 232 -0.35 9.28 14.87
C ARG A 232 0.25 10.59 14.36
N ASN A 233 0.98 10.55 13.24
CA ASN A 233 1.66 11.70 12.64
C ASN A 233 2.57 12.47 13.62
N ARG A 234 3.23 11.76 14.54
CA ARG A 234 4.21 12.30 15.51
C ARG A 234 5.60 11.75 15.20
N PRO A 235 6.68 12.49 15.52
CA PRO A 235 8.03 11.95 15.47
C PRO A 235 8.15 10.66 16.30
N TRP A 236 9.03 9.76 15.87
CA TRP A 236 9.31 8.50 16.55
C TRP A 236 10.42 8.64 17.62
N ASP A 237 10.84 9.88 17.91
CA ASP A 237 11.82 10.19 18.95
C ASP A 237 13.13 9.38 18.83
N GLY A 238 13.60 9.19 17.59
CA GLY A 238 14.81 8.42 17.28
C GLY A 238 14.63 6.90 17.27
N GLN A 239 13.42 6.40 17.53
CA GLN A 239 13.10 4.98 17.43
C GLN A 239 12.96 4.55 15.96
N ASN A 240 13.17 3.26 15.72
CA ASN A 240 13.02 2.62 14.42
C ASN A 240 11.69 1.87 14.28
N TYR A 241 10.65 2.34 14.97
CA TYR A 241 9.28 1.84 14.92
C TYR A 241 8.33 2.97 15.37
N SER A 242 7.08 2.95 14.93
CA SER A 242 6.06 3.91 15.33
C SER A 242 5.38 3.54 16.65
N ARG A 243 5.16 2.24 16.87
CA ARG A 243 4.50 1.70 18.06
C ARG A 243 4.73 0.20 18.24
N VAL A 244 4.28 -0.31 19.39
CA VAL A 244 4.44 -1.71 19.80
C VAL A 244 3.07 -2.32 20.06
N LEU A 245 2.74 -3.38 19.33
CA LEU A 245 1.58 -4.22 19.57
C LEU A 245 1.96 -5.39 20.48
N GLN A 246 0.98 -6.02 21.11
CA GLN A 246 1.19 -7.31 21.77
C GLN A 246 0.57 -8.43 20.94
N PHE A 247 1.26 -9.54 20.78
CA PHE A 247 0.69 -10.77 20.26
C PHE A 247 0.61 -11.80 21.38
N LYS A 248 -0.56 -12.41 21.55
CA LYS A 248 -0.86 -13.34 22.65
C LYS A 248 -1.57 -14.57 22.12
N TRP A 249 -1.58 -15.61 22.95
CA TRP A 249 -2.35 -16.81 22.73
C TRP A 249 -3.39 -16.94 23.82
N ARG A 250 -4.61 -17.35 23.46
CA ARG A 250 -5.61 -17.81 24.42
C ARG A 250 -6.03 -19.24 24.11
N PRO A 251 -6.31 -20.07 25.13
CA PRO A 251 -6.89 -21.38 24.89
C PRO A 251 -8.30 -21.24 24.30
N GLY A 252 -8.62 -22.08 23.31
CA GLY A 252 -9.95 -22.24 22.76
C GLY A 252 -10.65 -23.48 23.30
N GLU A 253 -11.55 -24.08 22.51
CA GLU A 253 -12.18 -25.35 22.83
C GLU A 253 -11.18 -26.51 22.71
N THR A 254 -11.12 -27.38 23.73
CA THR A 254 -10.25 -28.57 23.78
C THR A 254 -8.74 -28.25 23.67
N THR A 255 -8.08 -28.61 22.57
CA THR A 255 -6.64 -28.43 22.32
C THR A 255 -6.32 -27.21 21.45
N THR A 256 -7.36 -26.49 21.01
CA THR A 256 -7.21 -25.31 20.14
C THR A 256 -6.63 -24.12 20.91
N HIS A 257 -5.87 -23.30 20.21
CA HIS A 257 -5.35 -22.02 20.69
C HIS A 257 -5.64 -20.96 19.64
N GLU A 258 -5.96 -19.75 20.08
CA GLU A 258 -6.20 -18.60 19.21
C GLU A 258 -5.09 -17.59 19.39
N GLY A 259 -4.40 -17.27 18.30
CA GLY A 259 -3.36 -16.24 18.28
C GLY A 259 -3.97 -14.89 17.94
N TYR A 260 -3.67 -13.86 18.72
CA TYR A 260 -4.29 -12.55 18.49
C TYR A 260 -3.37 -11.37 18.82
N TYR A 261 -3.56 -10.29 18.07
CA TYR A 261 -2.91 -9.00 18.29
C TYR A 261 -3.78 -8.10 19.17
N VAL A 262 -3.13 -7.38 20.07
CA VAL A 262 -3.70 -6.32 20.88
C VAL A 262 -3.04 -5.02 20.49
N ASP A 263 -3.87 -4.11 19.99
CA ASP A 263 -3.48 -2.77 19.62
C ASP A 263 -3.44 -1.85 20.86
N PRO A 264 -2.36 -1.08 21.09
CA PRO A 264 -2.26 -0.18 22.24
C PRO A 264 -3.28 0.98 22.20
N ASP A 265 -3.77 1.34 21.02
CA ASP A 265 -4.77 2.40 20.80
C ASP A 265 -6.20 1.81 20.73
N GLY A 266 -6.37 0.50 20.94
CA GLY A 266 -7.66 -0.18 20.90
C GLY A 266 -8.25 -0.35 19.50
N LEU A 267 -7.44 -0.17 18.45
CA LEU A 267 -7.89 -0.35 17.07
C LEU A 267 -8.17 -1.81 16.75
N HIS A 268 -9.20 -2.06 15.95
CA HIS A 268 -9.53 -3.40 15.49
C HIS A 268 -8.54 -3.85 14.42
N ILE A 269 -7.87 -4.99 14.67
CA ILE A 269 -6.96 -5.64 13.72
C ILE A 269 -7.72 -6.80 13.05
N VAL A 270 -7.77 -6.79 11.72
CA VAL A 270 -8.33 -7.87 10.89
C VAL A 270 -7.43 -9.11 10.97
N GLY A 271 -6.13 -8.91 10.79
CA GLY A 271 -5.17 -10.00 10.74
C GLY A 271 -3.82 -9.53 10.22
N THR A 272 -3.04 -10.49 9.74
CA THR A 272 -1.73 -10.23 9.15
C THR A 272 -1.61 -10.84 7.77
N MET A 273 -0.95 -10.08 6.91
CA MET A 273 -0.67 -10.47 5.54
C MET A 273 0.83 -10.64 5.37
N ARG A 274 1.22 -11.71 4.69
CA ARG A 274 2.62 -12.09 4.48
C ARG A 274 2.86 -12.39 3.00
N VAL A 275 4.02 -12.00 2.48
CA VAL A 275 4.46 -12.44 1.15
C VAL A 275 4.65 -13.96 1.19
N GLY A 276 3.90 -14.64 0.32
CA GLY A 276 3.90 -16.09 0.18
C GLY A 276 4.99 -16.59 -0.76
N LYS A 277 4.67 -17.67 -1.48
CA LYS A 277 5.61 -18.33 -2.40
C LYS A 277 5.57 -17.65 -3.77
N ALA A 278 6.69 -17.73 -4.49
CA ALA A 278 6.73 -17.42 -5.91
C ALA A 278 5.73 -18.30 -6.66
N LYS A 279 4.91 -17.69 -7.50
CA LYS A 279 4.00 -18.35 -8.43
C LYS A 279 4.77 -18.79 -9.70
N PRO A 280 4.21 -19.67 -10.53
CA PRO A 280 4.73 -19.88 -11.88
C PRO A 280 4.85 -18.54 -12.62
N LEU A 281 5.84 -18.42 -13.51
CA LEU A 281 5.96 -17.24 -14.37
C LEU A 281 4.69 -17.08 -15.18
N ARG A 282 4.18 -15.84 -15.28
CA ARG A 282 3.09 -15.55 -16.20
C ARG A 282 3.58 -15.82 -17.61
N GLU A 283 2.73 -16.46 -18.41
CA GLU A 283 2.94 -16.50 -19.85
C GLU A 283 2.94 -15.05 -20.33
N VAL A 284 4.09 -14.59 -20.82
CA VAL A 284 4.18 -13.34 -21.54
C VAL A 284 3.70 -13.69 -22.94
N PRO A 285 2.55 -13.17 -23.40
CA PRO A 285 2.16 -13.35 -24.79
C PRO A 285 3.32 -12.84 -25.63
N ASP A 286 3.82 -13.68 -26.53
CA ASP A 286 4.80 -13.22 -27.50
C ASP A 286 4.16 -12.07 -28.28
N MET A 287 4.59 -10.84 -28.01
CA MET A 287 3.99 -9.66 -28.60
C MET A 287 4.10 -9.68 -30.12
N TYR A 288 5.06 -10.42 -30.69
CA TYR A 288 5.20 -10.63 -32.11
C TYR A 288 4.08 -11.55 -32.63
N ASN A 289 3.82 -12.68 -31.98
CA ASN A 289 2.67 -13.54 -32.32
C ASN A 289 1.32 -12.86 -32.05
N ALA A 290 1.20 -12.09 -30.97
CA ALA A 290 -0.02 -11.35 -30.65
C ALA A 290 -0.30 -10.27 -31.70
N ALA A 291 0.72 -9.57 -32.19
CA ALA A 291 0.63 -8.59 -33.28
C ALA A 291 0.38 -9.24 -34.65
N LEU A 292 0.94 -10.43 -34.91
CA LEU A 292 0.70 -11.19 -36.15
C LEU A 292 -0.70 -11.82 -36.21
N HIS A 293 -1.33 -12.04 -35.05
CA HIS A 293 -2.66 -12.64 -34.93
C HIS A 293 -3.74 -11.65 -34.48
N THR A 294 -3.40 -10.37 -34.30
CA THR A 294 -4.43 -9.32 -34.30
C THR A 294 -4.85 -9.17 -35.75
N GLU A 295 -5.98 -9.77 -36.11
CA GLU A 295 -6.61 -9.50 -37.40
C GLU A 295 -6.74 -7.99 -37.55
N ASP A 296 -6.14 -7.51 -38.64
CA ASP A 296 -6.18 -6.13 -39.13
C ASP A 296 -7.64 -5.75 -39.40
N ASN A 297 -8.38 -5.40 -38.35
CA ASN A 297 -9.58 -4.58 -38.47
C ASN A 297 -9.10 -3.15 -38.75
N GLY A 298 -8.49 -2.99 -39.92
CA GLY A 298 -8.01 -1.73 -40.42
C GLY A 298 -9.17 -0.77 -40.57
N ASP A 299 -9.23 0.21 -39.68
CA ASP A 299 -9.82 1.51 -39.94
C ASP A 299 -8.73 2.56 -39.61
N LEU A 300 -7.92 2.84 -40.64
CA LEU A 300 -7.20 4.11 -40.79
C LEU A 300 -8.05 5.05 -41.65
#